data_AF-A0A453IUG8-F1
#
_entry.id   AF-A0A453IUG8-F1
#
_cell.length_a   1.000
_cell.length_b   1.000
_cell.length_c   1.000
_cell.angle_alpha   90.00
_cell.angle_beta   90.00
_cell.angle_gamma   90.00
#
_symmetry.space_group_name_H-M   'P 1'
#
loop_
_entity.id
_entity.type
_entity.pdbx_description
1 polymer ?
#
loop_
_entity_poly.entity_id
_entity_poly.type
_entity_poly.pdbx_seq_one_letter_code
_entity_poly.pdbx_strand_id
1 'polypeptide(L)'
;QEIDLRIGASFTRFQTMLLKDAFVLDVSGEERNMVLSYGPCQFPTLGFIVERFWEIQAHEPEEFWTINCSHTSDEGTASFIWIRGHLFDYSSAVVIYEMCVHEPMATVQNVRNQEKLKYPPYPLSTVELQKRASRCCRMSSEHTMKVAEELYQAGFISYPRTETDSFSPNTDLHAIVREQVDHPDWGTYAQRLLNPEERLWRNPSNGGHDDKAHPPIHPTKFSTGENNWSPDHKKVYELVVRHFLACCSQPAVGAETTVEVDIAGEQFNASGRVVLAVSILKCFYHLLLLLTSNNLLPIFQQT
;
A
#
# COMPACT_ATOMS: atom_id res chain seq x y z
N GLN A 1 31.94 -4.92 -0.71
CA GLN A 1 33.07 -4.46 0.15
C GLN A 1 34.26 -3.96 -0.68
N GLU A 2 34.98 -4.80 -1.43
CA GLU A 2 36.15 -4.33 -2.20
C GLU A 2 35.79 -3.35 -3.33
N ILE A 3 34.74 -3.67 -4.10
CA ILE A 3 34.23 -2.80 -5.18
C ILE A 3 33.80 -1.44 -4.62
N ASP A 4 33.01 -1.44 -3.53
CA ASP A 4 32.53 -0.22 -2.88
C ASP A 4 33.69 0.66 -2.39
N LEU A 5 34.71 0.03 -1.78
CA LEU A 5 35.88 0.76 -1.29
C LEU A 5 36.70 1.35 -2.44
N ARG A 6 37.02 0.56 -3.46
CA ARG A 6 37.87 1.01 -4.58
C ARG A 6 37.20 2.12 -5.38
N ILE A 7 35.94 1.92 -5.78
CA ILE A 7 35.17 2.90 -6.54
C ILE A 7 34.88 4.11 -5.66
N GLY A 8 34.31 3.89 -4.47
CA GLY A 8 33.91 4.95 -3.57
C GLY A 8 35.08 5.85 -3.17
N ALA A 9 36.21 5.30 -2.74
CA ALA A 9 37.38 6.09 -2.36
C ALA A 9 37.99 6.86 -3.55
N SER A 10 38.08 6.23 -4.73
CA SER A 10 38.68 6.86 -5.91
C SER A 10 37.87 8.07 -6.39
N PHE A 11 36.56 7.89 -6.60
CA PHE A 11 35.69 8.97 -7.07
C PHE A 11 35.47 10.04 -6.01
N THR A 12 35.28 9.66 -4.73
CA THR A 12 35.15 10.61 -3.62
C THR A 12 36.38 11.51 -3.50
N ARG A 13 37.59 10.93 -3.52
CA ARG A 13 38.83 11.72 -3.44
C ARG A 13 39.00 12.61 -4.65
N PHE A 14 38.77 12.07 -5.86
CA PHE A 14 38.88 12.84 -7.10
C PHE A 14 37.96 14.06 -7.08
N GLN A 15 36.65 13.87 -6.87
CA GLN A 15 35.69 14.97 -6.93
C GLN A 15 35.84 15.97 -5.77
N THR A 16 36.15 15.49 -4.56
CA THR A 16 36.39 16.37 -3.41
C THR A 16 37.62 17.25 -3.67
N MET A 17 38.74 16.66 -4.10
CA MET A 17 39.97 17.44 -4.36
C MET A 17 39.84 18.35 -5.58
N LEU A 18 39.07 17.95 -6.59
CA LEU A 18 38.82 18.77 -7.78
C LEU A 18 37.95 20.00 -7.46
N LEU A 19 36.93 19.84 -6.62
CA LEU A 19 35.89 20.86 -6.42
C LEU A 19 36.09 21.72 -5.18
N LYS A 20 36.83 21.26 -4.17
CA LYS A 20 37.07 22.00 -2.92
C LYS A 20 37.68 23.40 -3.11
N ASP A 21 38.52 23.55 -4.14
CA ASP A 21 39.21 24.82 -4.43
C ASP A 21 38.43 25.65 -5.47
N ALA A 22 37.49 25.03 -6.17
CA ALA A 22 36.68 25.65 -7.22
C ALA A 22 35.41 26.33 -6.68
N PHE A 23 34.88 25.86 -5.55
CA PHE A 23 33.64 26.37 -4.95
C PHE A 23 33.80 26.57 -3.45
N VAL A 24 33.30 27.69 -2.93
CA VAL A 24 33.08 27.87 -1.49
C VAL A 24 31.83 27.09 -1.11
N LEU A 25 32.03 25.87 -0.63
CA LEU A 25 30.95 24.98 -0.26
C LEU A 25 30.58 25.20 1.22
N ASP A 26 29.91 26.31 1.52
CA ASP A 26 29.41 26.61 2.86
C ASP A 26 27.95 26.15 3.01
N VAL A 27 27.75 25.04 3.72
CA VAL A 27 26.41 24.42 3.87
C VAL A 27 25.89 24.54 5.32
N SER A 28 26.69 25.04 6.27
CA SER A 28 26.23 25.10 7.67
C SER A 28 26.87 26.15 8.57
N GLY A 29 27.68 27.10 8.08
CA GLY A 29 28.30 28.12 8.95
C GLY A 29 29.30 27.57 9.97
N GLU A 30 29.68 26.30 9.84
CA GLU A 30 30.83 25.67 10.50
C GLU A 30 31.84 25.29 9.40
N GLU A 31 33.10 25.70 9.55
CA GLU A 31 34.24 25.30 8.70
C GLU A 31 34.52 23.79 8.81
N ARG A 32 33.59 22.94 8.40
CA ARG A 32 33.85 21.50 8.20
C ARG A 32 34.30 21.30 6.77
N ASN A 33 35.50 20.74 6.60
CA ASN A 33 36.01 20.23 5.33
C ASN A 33 34.94 19.35 4.66
N MET A 34 34.24 19.89 3.66
CA MET A 34 33.16 19.19 2.98
C MET A 34 33.75 18.02 2.17
N VAL A 35 33.23 16.82 2.41
CA VAL A 35 33.56 15.63 1.61
C VAL A 35 32.42 15.38 0.65
N LEU A 36 32.71 15.45 -0.64
CA LEU A 36 31.78 15.07 -1.69
C LEU A 36 31.92 13.56 -1.91
N SER A 37 31.06 12.77 -1.27
CA SER A 37 31.07 11.31 -1.38
C SER A 37 30.48 10.82 -2.70
N TYR A 38 31.10 9.79 -3.28
CA TYR A 38 30.54 8.96 -4.36
C TYR A 38 30.44 7.52 -3.89
N GLY A 39 29.35 6.84 -4.25
CA GLY A 39 29.18 5.40 -4.01
C GLY A 39 28.40 4.75 -5.15
N PRO A 40 28.78 3.54 -5.59
CA PRO A 40 28.17 2.88 -6.75
C PRO A 40 26.67 2.58 -6.56
N CYS A 41 26.20 2.43 -5.31
CA CYS A 41 24.78 2.29 -4.97
C CYS A 41 24.14 3.63 -4.52
N GLN A 42 24.89 4.46 -3.80
CA GLN A 42 24.42 5.77 -3.32
C GLN A 42 24.07 6.72 -4.48
N PHE A 43 24.91 6.76 -5.52
CA PHE A 43 24.74 7.67 -6.65
C PHE A 43 23.46 7.38 -7.47
N PRO A 44 23.17 6.14 -7.93
CA PRO A 44 21.90 5.86 -8.59
C PRO A 44 20.69 6.02 -7.66
N THR A 45 20.85 5.79 -6.35
CA THR A 45 19.77 6.03 -5.38
C THR A 45 19.38 7.51 -5.31
N LEU A 46 20.38 8.41 -5.27
CA LEU A 46 20.14 9.85 -5.40
C LEU A 46 19.55 10.18 -6.79
N GLY A 47 19.99 9.47 -7.83
CA GLY A 47 19.46 9.56 -9.19
C GLY A 47 17.93 9.47 -9.24
N PHE A 48 17.31 8.48 -8.60
CA PHE A 48 15.84 8.35 -8.56
C PHE A 48 15.13 9.57 -7.95
N ILE A 49 15.75 10.19 -6.93
CA ILE A 49 15.19 11.37 -6.27
C ILE A 49 15.28 12.59 -7.20
N VAL A 50 16.44 12.78 -7.83
CA VAL A 50 16.70 13.89 -8.75
C VAL A 50 15.87 13.76 -10.03
N GLU A 51 15.73 12.54 -10.56
CA GLU A 51 14.89 12.23 -11.71
C GLU A 51 13.44 12.62 -11.43
N ARG A 52 12.85 12.16 -10.32
CA ARG A 52 11.50 12.57 -9.92
C ARG A 52 11.39 14.08 -9.71
N PHE A 53 12.41 14.72 -9.15
CA PHE A 53 12.41 16.18 -9.01
C PHE A 53 12.36 16.88 -10.37
N TRP A 54 13.17 16.45 -11.35
CA TRP A 54 13.15 17.00 -12.70
C TRP A 54 11.85 16.70 -13.43
N GLU A 55 11.27 15.52 -13.29
CA GLU A 55 9.93 15.20 -13.82
C GLU A 55 8.88 16.20 -13.31
N ILE A 56 8.91 16.53 -12.02
CA ILE A 56 7.99 17.51 -11.42
C ILE A 56 8.27 18.93 -11.92
N GLN A 57 9.54 19.33 -12.06
CA GLN A 57 9.91 20.67 -12.55
C GLN A 57 9.59 20.86 -14.04
N ALA A 58 9.75 19.81 -14.84
CA ALA A 58 9.47 19.82 -16.27
C ALA A 58 7.99 19.60 -16.59
N HIS A 59 7.17 19.28 -15.59
CA HIS A 59 5.73 19.13 -15.78
C HIS A 59 5.10 20.49 -16.07
N GLU A 60 4.60 20.67 -17.29
CA GLU A 60 3.75 21.79 -17.68
C GLU A 60 2.28 21.37 -17.48
N PRO A 61 1.55 21.95 -16.52
CA PRO A 61 0.14 21.63 -16.32
C PRO A 61 -0.70 22.08 -17.51
N GLU A 62 -1.53 21.18 -18.02
CA GLU A 62 -2.45 21.46 -19.11
C GLU A 62 -3.89 21.57 -18.58
N GLU A 63 -4.62 22.59 -19.03
CA GLU A 63 -6.05 22.72 -18.70
C GLU A 63 -6.84 21.62 -19.40
N PHE A 64 -7.74 21.00 -18.66
CA PHE A 64 -8.66 20.00 -19.20
C PHE A 64 -10.07 20.21 -18.63
N TRP A 65 -11.05 19.73 -19.38
CA TRP A 65 -12.46 19.83 -19.06
C TRP A 65 -13.08 18.44 -19.00
N THR A 66 -13.91 18.23 -17.98
CA THR A 66 -14.73 17.02 -17.80
C THR A 66 -16.16 17.44 -17.53
N ILE A 67 -17.11 16.60 -17.92
CA ILE A 67 -18.54 16.82 -17.69
C ILE A 67 -18.93 15.93 -16.50
N ASN A 68 -19.41 16.54 -15.43
CA ASN A 68 -19.90 15.80 -14.27
C ASN A 68 -21.42 15.89 -14.22
N CYS A 69 -22.07 14.75 -14.00
CA CYS A 69 -23.50 14.67 -13.77
C CYS A 69 -23.76 14.19 -12.34
N SER A 70 -24.71 14.80 -11.63
CA SER A 70 -25.11 14.35 -10.30
C SER A 70 -26.61 14.15 -10.22
N HIS A 71 -27.03 13.07 -9.59
CA HIS A 71 -28.42 12.78 -9.29
C HIS A 71 -28.63 12.69 -7.78
N THR A 72 -29.58 13.46 -7.25
CA THR A 72 -29.94 13.46 -5.83
C THR A 72 -31.36 12.94 -5.67
N SER A 73 -31.53 11.97 -4.76
CA SER A 73 -32.81 11.41 -4.33
C SER A 73 -32.87 11.34 -2.80
N ASP A 74 -34.00 10.87 -2.26
CA ASP A 74 -34.17 10.65 -0.80
C ASP A 74 -33.18 9.60 -0.25
N GLU A 75 -32.63 8.74 -1.11
CA GLU A 75 -31.68 7.68 -0.75
C GLU A 75 -30.22 8.16 -0.74
N GLY A 76 -29.94 9.33 -1.33
CA GLY A 76 -28.59 9.90 -1.39
C GLY A 76 -28.28 10.62 -2.70
N THR A 77 -27.00 10.95 -2.90
CA THR A 77 -26.53 11.59 -4.13
C THR A 77 -25.52 10.69 -4.84
N ALA A 78 -25.79 10.38 -6.11
CA ALA A 78 -24.86 9.72 -7.01
C ALA A 78 -24.15 10.78 -7.88
N SER A 79 -22.82 10.73 -7.91
CA SER A 79 -22.02 11.49 -8.86
C SER A 79 -21.54 10.55 -9.96
N PHE A 80 -21.87 10.90 -11.20
CA PHE A 80 -21.50 10.16 -12.40
C PHE A 80 -20.31 10.83 -13.08
N ILE A 81 -19.31 10.02 -13.41
CA ILE A 81 -18.08 10.39 -14.10
C ILE A 81 -18.29 10.13 -15.60
N TRP A 82 -17.89 11.09 -16.43
CA TRP A 82 -17.95 10.94 -17.88
C TRP A 82 -16.99 9.85 -18.37
N ILE A 83 -17.50 8.88 -19.15
CA ILE A 83 -16.72 7.72 -19.58
C ILE A 83 -15.57 8.12 -20.51
N ARG A 84 -15.70 9.23 -21.26
CA ARG A 84 -14.59 9.78 -22.06
C ARG A 84 -13.44 10.33 -21.21
N GLY A 85 -13.65 10.54 -19.91
CA GLY A 85 -12.68 11.12 -18.99
C GLY A 85 -12.67 12.65 -19.10
N HIS A 86 -11.73 13.20 -19.85
CA HIS A 86 -11.56 14.64 -20.03
C HIS A 86 -11.13 14.98 -21.45
N LEU A 87 -11.32 16.23 -21.84
CA LEU A 87 -10.81 16.81 -23.08
C LEU A 87 -9.89 17.99 -22.78
N PHE A 88 -8.86 18.18 -23.61
CA PHE A 88 -7.96 19.34 -23.57
C PHE A 88 -8.38 20.46 -24.53
N ASP A 89 -9.51 20.31 -25.24
CA ASP A 89 -10.09 21.38 -26.05
C ASP A 89 -11.41 21.85 -25.42
N TYR A 90 -11.43 23.12 -25.01
CA TYR A 90 -12.60 23.73 -24.38
C TYR A 90 -13.81 23.71 -25.32
N SER A 91 -13.62 24.05 -26.60
CA SER A 91 -14.72 24.17 -27.56
C SER A 91 -15.45 22.85 -27.75
N SER A 92 -14.68 21.76 -27.88
CA SER A 92 -15.22 20.39 -27.99
C SER A 92 -15.96 19.98 -26.72
N ALA A 93 -15.40 20.26 -25.53
CA ALA A 93 -16.06 19.95 -24.26
C ALA A 93 -17.38 20.74 -24.10
N VAL A 94 -17.41 22.01 -24.48
CA VAL A 94 -18.60 22.87 -24.41
C VAL A 94 -19.70 22.40 -25.36
N VAL A 95 -19.37 22.06 -26.61
CA VAL A 95 -20.36 21.55 -27.57
C VAL A 95 -21.04 20.29 -27.02
N ILE A 96 -20.26 19.36 -26.46
CA ILE A 96 -20.81 18.13 -25.88
C ILE A 96 -21.65 18.45 -24.63
N TYR A 97 -21.17 19.35 -23.77
CA TYR A 97 -21.92 19.81 -22.61
C TYR A 97 -23.26 20.44 -23.00
N GLU A 98 -23.30 21.31 -24.01
CA GLU A 98 -24.52 21.94 -24.51
C GLU A 98 -25.52 20.91 -25.05
N MET A 99 -25.06 19.85 -25.71
CA MET A 99 -25.91 18.72 -26.11
C MET A 99 -26.56 18.04 -24.90
N CYS A 100 -25.77 17.74 -23.86
CA CYS A 100 -26.29 17.15 -22.62
C CYS A 100 -27.24 18.08 -21.86
N VAL A 101 -27.04 19.40 -21.91
CA VAL A 101 -27.96 20.38 -21.28
C VAL A 101 -29.26 20.51 -22.07
N HIS A 102 -29.20 20.43 -23.40
CA HIS A 102 -30.37 20.51 -24.26
C HIS A 102 -31.26 19.26 -24.16
N GLU A 103 -30.65 18.07 -24.01
CA GLU A 103 -31.35 16.79 -23.80
C GLU A 103 -30.90 16.12 -22.49
N PRO A 104 -31.27 16.70 -21.32
CA PRO A 104 -30.69 16.30 -20.02
C PRO A 104 -31.31 15.02 -19.44
N MET A 105 -32.22 14.37 -20.16
CA MET A 105 -32.87 13.16 -19.68
C MET A 105 -31.90 11.99 -19.70
N ALA A 106 -31.53 11.50 -18.51
CA ALA A 106 -30.65 10.35 -18.37
C ALA A 106 -31.42 9.05 -18.53
N THR A 107 -30.95 8.17 -19.41
CA THR A 107 -31.45 6.80 -19.58
C THR A 107 -30.50 5.82 -18.91
N VAL A 108 -30.99 4.96 -18.01
CA VAL A 108 -30.15 3.95 -17.36
C VAL A 108 -29.91 2.81 -18.34
N GLN A 109 -28.72 2.77 -18.91
CA GLN A 109 -28.34 1.77 -19.91
C GLN A 109 -28.00 0.42 -19.26
N ASN A 110 -27.35 0.45 -18.09
CA ASN A 110 -26.83 -0.76 -17.46
C ASN A 110 -26.70 -0.57 -15.94
N VAL A 111 -27.07 -1.62 -15.19
CA VAL A 111 -26.81 -1.72 -13.75
C VAL A 111 -26.11 -3.04 -13.49
N ARG A 112 -24.81 -2.98 -13.21
CA ARG A 112 -23.97 -4.15 -13.00
C ARG A 112 -23.58 -4.26 -11.54
N ASN A 113 -24.00 -5.33 -10.89
CA ASN A 113 -23.50 -5.72 -9.57
C ASN A 113 -22.45 -6.82 -9.72
N GLN A 114 -21.28 -6.62 -9.14
CA GLN A 114 -20.22 -7.62 -9.14
C GLN A 114 -19.64 -7.81 -7.74
N GLU A 115 -19.42 -9.07 -7.38
CA GLU A 115 -18.56 -9.38 -6.26
C GLU A 115 -17.10 -9.07 -6.62
N LYS A 116 -16.42 -8.33 -5.74
CA LYS A 116 -14.99 -8.01 -5.82
C LYS A 116 -14.29 -8.59 -4.62
N LEU A 117 -13.28 -9.41 -4.90
CA LEU A 117 -12.41 -9.98 -3.90
C LEU A 117 -11.19 -9.09 -3.70
N LYS A 118 -10.91 -8.72 -2.44
CA LYS A 118 -9.61 -8.18 -2.05
C LYS A 118 -8.82 -9.29 -1.38
N TYR A 119 -7.85 -9.80 -2.12
CA TYR A 119 -7.00 -10.88 -1.66
C TYR A 119 -6.10 -10.44 -0.50
N PRO A 120 -5.78 -11.35 0.43
CA PRO A 120 -4.80 -11.10 1.47
C PRO A 120 -3.39 -10.89 0.90
N PRO A 121 -2.49 -10.24 1.66
CA PRO A 121 -1.12 -10.03 1.21
C PRO A 121 -0.35 -11.36 1.13
N TYR A 122 0.70 -11.38 0.31
CA TYR A 122 1.71 -12.44 0.37
C TYR A 122 2.45 -12.43 1.70
N PRO A 123 3.03 -13.58 2.13
CA PRO A 123 3.93 -13.66 3.28
C PRO A 123 5.00 -12.55 3.28
N LEU A 124 5.36 -12.09 4.48
CA LEU A 124 6.13 -10.86 4.66
C LEU A 124 7.61 -11.06 4.34
N SER A 125 8.13 -10.38 3.33
CA SER A 125 9.57 -10.28 3.05
C SER A 125 10.16 -9.00 3.67
N THR A 126 11.49 -8.86 3.65
CA THR A 126 12.18 -7.66 4.17
C THR A 126 11.74 -6.37 3.49
N VAL A 127 11.63 -6.40 2.16
CA VAL A 127 11.23 -5.23 1.37
C VAL A 127 9.80 -4.81 1.73
N GLU A 128 8.91 -5.78 1.90
CA GLU A 128 7.52 -5.50 2.23
C GLU A 128 7.35 -5.02 3.67
N LEU A 129 8.13 -5.56 4.63
CA LEU A 129 8.20 -5.04 6.00
C LEU A 129 8.62 -3.57 6.02
N GLN A 130 9.71 -3.21 5.31
CA GLN A 130 10.20 -1.83 5.26
C GLN A 130 9.18 -0.88 4.62
N LYS A 131 8.57 -1.26 3.50
CA LYS A 131 7.52 -0.47 2.83
C LYS A 131 6.32 -0.23 3.75
N ARG A 132 5.84 -1.27 4.44
CA ARG A 132 4.70 -1.17 5.34
C ARG A 132 5.03 -0.38 6.60
N ALA A 133 6.19 -0.59 7.20
CA ALA A 133 6.60 0.15 8.39
C ALA A 133 6.80 1.65 8.08
N SER A 134 7.32 2.00 6.92
CA SER A 134 7.40 3.40 6.47
C SER A 134 6.00 4.04 6.34
N ARG A 135 5.07 3.37 5.66
CA ARG A 135 3.70 3.89 5.46
C ARG A 135 2.85 3.93 6.73
N CYS A 136 2.90 2.88 7.54
CA CYS A 136 2.00 2.67 8.67
C CYS A 136 2.58 3.14 9.99
N CYS A 137 3.88 2.92 10.21
CA CYS A 137 4.56 3.20 11.47
C CYS A 137 5.40 4.50 11.41
N ARG A 138 5.54 5.11 10.22
CA ARG A 138 6.39 6.28 9.95
C ARG A 138 7.86 6.04 10.33
N MET A 139 8.35 4.82 10.09
CA MET A 139 9.72 4.42 10.41
C MET A 139 10.59 4.36 9.15
N SER A 140 11.82 4.86 9.22
CA SER A 140 12.79 4.67 8.14
C SER A 140 13.17 3.20 8.00
N SER A 141 13.58 2.76 6.81
CA SER A 141 13.99 1.37 6.57
C SER A 141 15.09 0.92 7.53
N GLU A 142 16.07 1.78 7.79
CA GLU A 142 17.17 1.50 8.74
C GLU A 142 16.65 1.25 10.16
N HIS A 143 15.80 2.16 10.66
CA HIS A 143 15.23 2.04 12.01
C HIS A 143 14.31 0.82 12.13
N THR A 144 13.48 0.55 11.11
CA THR A 144 12.67 -0.68 11.04
C THR A 144 13.53 -1.93 11.13
N MET A 145 14.63 -2.00 10.36
CA MET A 145 15.50 -3.17 10.39
C MET A 145 16.20 -3.33 11.73
N LYS A 146 16.61 -2.24 12.37
CA LYS A 146 17.21 -2.29 13.72
C LYS A 146 16.23 -2.90 14.73
N VAL A 147 15.00 -2.39 14.78
CA VAL A 147 13.97 -2.90 15.71
C VAL A 147 13.59 -4.34 15.39
N ALA A 148 13.48 -4.71 14.11
CA ALA A 148 13.18 -6.08 13.71
C ALA A 148 14.30 -7.06 14.10
N GLU A 149 15.57 -6.64 13.98
CA GLU A 149 16.73 -7.43 14.41
C GLU A 149 16.72 -7.65 15.94
N GLU A 150 16.38 -6.61 16.72
CA GLU A 150 16.23 -6.69 18.18
C GLU A 150 15.11 -7.67 18.57
N LEU A 151 13.96 -7.63 17.88
CA LEU A 151 12.85 -8.58 18.07
C LEU A 151 13.24 -10.02 17.70
N TYR A 152 14.01 -10.21 16.62
CA TYR A 152 14.51 -11.52 16.20
C TYR A 152 15.50 -12.09 17.22
N GLN A 153 16.47 -11.30 17.69
CA GLN A 153 17.45 -11.72 18.69
C GLN A 153 16.78 -12.12 20.02
N ALA A 154 15.66 -11.46 20.35
CA ALA A 154 14.83 -11.81 21.50
C ALA A 154 13.83 -12.98 21.24
N GLY A 155 13.78 -13.50 20.00
CA GLY A 155 13.00 -14.67 19.61
C GLY A 155 11.52 -14.42 19.32
N PHE A 156 11.10 -13.17 19.12
CA PHE A 156 9.69 -12.82 18.87
C PHE A 156 9.26 -12.94 17.41
N ILE A 157 10.20 -12.77 16.48
CA ILE A 157 9.96 -12.94 15.04
C ILE A 157 11.06 -13.80 14.40
N SER A 158 10.77 -14.37 13.24
CA SER A 158 11.79 -15.03 12.40
C SER A 158 12.79 -14.02 11.82
N TYR A 159 13.87 -14.53 11.23
CA TYR A 159 14.97 -13.70 10.73
C TYR A 159 14.48 -12.63 9.73
N PRO A 160 14.69 -11.32 9.98
CA PRO A 160 14.01 -10.25 9.25
C PRO A 160 14.69 -9.87 7.93
N ARG A 161 15.74 -10.60 7.51
CA ARG A 161 16.49 -10.38 6.27
C ARG A 161 16.30 -11.58 5.34
N THR A 162 15.20 -11.56 4.60
CA THR A 162 14.80 -12.62 3.67
C THR A 162 14.06 -12.03 2.48
N GLU A 163 14.27 -12.64 1.32
CA GLU A 163 13.50 -12.39 0.10
C GLU A 163 12.30 -13.33 -0.03
N THR A 164 12.22 -14.34 0.84
CA THR A 164 11.20 -15.39 0.79
C THR A 164 9.81 -14.84 1.12
N ASP A 165 8.87 -15.05 0.21
CA ASP A 165 7.47 -14.65 0.33
C ASP A 165 6.53 -15.86 0.20
N SER A 166 7.00 -17.03 0.64
CA SER A 166 6.24 -18.27 0.68
C SER A 166 6.58 -19.13 1.89
N PHE A 167 5.56 -19.72 2.52
CA PHE A 167 5.78 -20.70 3.59
C PHE A 167 6.03 -22.09 3.02
N SER A 168 6.90 -22.86 3.67
CA SER A 168 7.09 -24.27 3.35
C SER A 168 5.80 -25.05 3.64
N PRO A 169 5.45 -26.07 2.84
CA PRO A 169 4.31 -26.95 3.13
C PRO A 169 4.38 -27.64 4.50
N ASN A 170 5.58 -27.75 5.08
CA ASN A 170 5.81 -28.38 6.38
C ASN A 170 5.66 -27.42 7.57
N THR A 171 5.47 -26.12 7.33
CA THR A 171 5.29 -25.14 8.41
C THR A 171 3.89 -25.28 9.01
N ASP A 172 3.79 -25.56 10.32
CA ASP A 172 2.52 -25.60 11.03
C ASP A 172 2.01 -24.18 11.33
N LEU A 173 1.34 -23.58 10.35
CA LEU A 173 0.77 -22.25 10.46
C LEU A 173 -0.35 -22.18 11.52
N HIS A 174 -1.07 -23.28 11.75
CA HIS A 174 -2.13 -23.33 12.76
C HIS A 174 -1.54 -23.20 14.17
N ALA A 175 -0.39 -23.81 14.43
CA ALA A 175 0.32 -23.65 15.71
C ALA A 175 0.69 -22.18 15.94
N ILE A 176 1.26 -21.50 14.94
CA ILE A 176 1.65 -20.08 15.05
C ILE A 176 0.43 -19.19 15.33
N VAL A 177 -0.71 -19.41 14.64
CA VAL A 177 -1.95 -18.67 14.92
C VAL A 177 -2.48 -18.97 16.32
N ARG A 178 -2.37 -20.23 16.77
CA ARG A 178 -2.84 -20.66 18.10
C ARG A 178 -2.11 -19.95 19.23
N GLU A 179 -0.84 -19.61 19.07
CA GLU A 179 -0.12 -18.82 20.08
C GLU A 179 -0.66 -17.39 20.22
N GLN A 180 -1.36 -16.85 19.22
CA GLN A 180 -1.81 -15.46 19.20
C GLN A 180 -3.24 -15.25 19.73
N VAL A 181 -3.93 -16.33 20.13
CA VAL A 181 -5.36 -16.32 20.50
C VAL A 181 -5.69 -15.53 21.76
N ASP A 182 -4.71 -15.33 22.64
CA ASP A 182 -4.88 -14.63 23.91
C ASP A 182 -4.51 -13.13 23.84
N HIS A 183 -4.11 -12.63 22.66
CA HIS A 183 -3.80 -11.20 22.52
C HIS A 183 -5.08 -10.35 22.66
N PRO A 184 -5.08 -9.26 23.44
CA PRO A 184 -6.27 -8.43 23.63
C PRO A 184 -6.82 -7.83 22.33
N ASP A 185 -5.94 -7.42 21.41
CA ASP A 185 -6.35 -6.66 20.21
C ASP A 185 -6.72 -7.52 18.99
N TRP A 186 -6.18 -8.74 18.89
CA TRP A 186 -6.40 -9.62 17.72
C TRP A 186 -6.70 -11.08 18.09
N GLY A 187 -6.66 -11.44 19.37
CA GLY A 187 -6.88 -12.80 19.83
C GLY A 187 -8.24 -13.36 19.44
N THR A 188 -9.31 -12.56 19.59
CA THR A 188 -10.66 -12.94 19.10
C THR A 188 -10.67 -13.25 17.61
N TYR A 189 -9.89 -12.52 16.81
CA TYR A 189 -9.78 -12.82 15.38
C TYR A 189 -9.01 -14.12 15.13
N ALA A 190 -7.88 -14.32 15.81
CA ALA A 190 -7.10 -15.56 15.72
C ALA A 190 -7.93 -16.80 16.13
N GLN A 191 -8.78 -16.68 17.17
CA GLN A 191 -9.71 -17.74 17.58
C GLN A 191 -10.73 -18.07 16.47
N ARG A 192 -11.36 -17.05 15.88
CA ARG A 192 -12.30 -17.23 14.76
C ARG A 192 -11.61 -17.79 13.52
N LEU A 193 -10.36 -17.37 13.26
CA LEU A 193 -9.55 -17.86 12.15
C LEU A 193 -9.28 -19.38 12.27
N LEU A 194 -9.12 -19.88 13.50
CA LEU A 194 -8.95 -21.30 13.78
C LEU A 194 -10.25 -22.09 13.86
N ASN A 195 -11.42 -21.44 13.97
CA ASN A 195 -12.71 -22.11 14.02
C ASN A 195 -13.11 -22.61 12.62
N PRO A 196 -13.21 -23.93 12.39
CA PRO A 196 -13.59 -24.47 11.07
C PRO A 196 -14.99 -24.05 10.61
N GLU A 197 -15.90 -23.76 11.54
CA GLU A 197 -17.28 -23.36 11.23
C GLU A 197 -17.35 -21.97 10.60
N GLU A 198 -16.42 -21.08 10.98
CA GLU A 198 -16.35 -19.71 10.46
C GLU A 198 -15.73 -19.64 9.04
N ARG A 199 -15.06 -20.72 8.59
CA ARG A 199 -14.46 -20.84 7.26
C ARG A 199 -13.56 -19.66 6.87
N LEU A 200 -12.90 -19.04 7.85
CA LEU A 200 -12.02 -17.88 7.64
C LEU A 200 -10.60 -18.27 7.25
N TRP A 201 -10.19 -19.51 7.49
CA TRP A 201 -8.84 -19.99 7.19
C TRP A 201 -8.59 -20.15 5.70
N ARG A 202 -7.40 -19.76 5.26
CA ARG A 202 -6.81 -20.07 3.96
C ARG A 202 -5.31 -20.25 4.13
N ASN A 203 -4.72 -21.20 3.41
CA ASN A 203 -3.26 -21.25 3.34
C ASN A 203 -2.73 -20.02 2.55
N PRO A 204 -1.67 -19.35 3.03
CA PRO A 204 -1.07 -18.20 2.36
C PRO A 204 -0.71 -18.50 0.90
N SER A 205 -0.86 -17.50 0.03
CA SER A 205 -0.39 -17.58 -1.36
C SER A 205 1.14 -17.53 -1.42
N ASN A 206 1.74 -18.10 -2.46
CA ASN A 206 3.16 -17.97 -2.77
C ASN A 206 3.38 -16.73 -3.65
N GLY A 207 4.28 -15.81 -3.26
CA GLY A 207 4.61 -14.60 -4.03
C GLY A 207 5.67 -14.81 -5.12
N GLY A 208 6.28 -16.00 -5.18
CA GLY A 208 7.21 -16.42 -6.23
C GLY A 208 8.69 -16.27 -5.86
N HIS A 209 9.01 -15.76 -4.68
CA HIS A 209 10.38 -15.53 -4.23
C HIS A 209 10.73 -16.45 -3.06
N ASP A 210 11.92 -17.07 -3.15
CA ASP A 210 12.45 -17.98 -2.13
C ASP A 210 13.99 -17.91 -2.16
N ASP A 211 14.59 -17.41 -1.08
CA ASP A 211 16.04 -17.35 -0.91
C ASP A 211 16.66 -18.71 -0.54
N LYS A 212 15.81 -19.72 -0.28
CA LYS A 212 16.16 -21.09 0.13
C LYS A 212 16.91 -21.19 1.46
N ALA A 213 16.91 -20.13 2.26
CA ALA A 213 17.62 -20.05 3.53
C ALA A 213 16.67 -19.77 4.70
N HIS A 214 15.76 -18.82 4.53
CA HIS A 214 14.89 -18.35 5.59
C HIS A 214 13.42 -18.40 5.19
N PRO A 215 12.51 -18.73 6.13
CA PRO A 215 11.08 -18.56 5.90
C PRO A 215 10.71 -17.06 5.89
N PRO A 216 9.51 -16.70 5.42
CA PRO A 216 9.00 -15.34 5.53
C PRO A 216 9.04 -14.82 6.97
N ILE A 217 9.02 -13.50 7.13
CA ILE A 217 8.99 -12.83 8.43
C ILE A 217 7.63 -13.12 9.10
N HIS A 218 7.65 -13.82 10.24
CA HIS A 218 6.44 -14.24 10.96
C HIS A 218 6.69 -14.26 12.48
N PRO A 219 5.64 -14.20 13.32
CA PRO A 219 5.83 -14.28 14.75
C PRO A 219 6.25 -15.69 15.17
N THR A 220 7.22 -15.78 16.07
CA THR A 220 7.75 -17.05 16.58
C THR A 220 7.50 -17.25 18.07
N LYS A 221 7.04 -16.21 18.76
CA LYS A 221 6.70 -16.24 20.19
C LYS A 221 5.66 -15.19 20.50
N PHE A 222 4.63 -15.56 21.25
CA PHE A 222 3.61 -14.64 21.77
C PHE A 222 4.17 -13.61 22.77
N SER A 223 3.69 -12.37 22.68
CA SER A 223 3.84 -11.32 23.69
C SER A 223 2.78 -10.25 23.50
N THR A 224 2.35 -9.62 24.60
CA THR A 224 1.56 -8.36 24.60
C THR A 224 2.46 -7.12 24.71
N GLY A 225 3.79 -7.34 24.73
CA GLY A 225 4.83 -6.35 24.91
C GLY A 225 5.69 -6.64 26.14
N GLU A 226 7.01 -6.50 25.99
CA GLU A 226 7.96 -6.67 27.08
C GLU A 226 8.29 -5.35 27.77
N ASN A 227 8.77 -5.40 29.00
CA ASN A 227 9.13 -4.21 29.79
C ASN A 227 10.22 -3.34 29.12
N ASN A 228 11.12 -3.96 28.34
CA ASN A 228 12.20 -3.28 27.63
C ASN A 228 11.82 -2.83 26.20
N TRP A 229 10.58 -3.08 25.75
CA TRP A 229 10.15 -2.68 24.42
C TRP A 229 9.90 -1.18 24.34
N SER A 230 10.53 -0.54 23.36
CA SER A 230 10.13 0.80 22.94
C SER A 230 8.74 0.77 22.26
N PRO A 231 8.07 1.92 22.09
CA PRO A 231 6.84 1.98 21.31
C PRO A 231 6.97 1.41 19.89
N ASP A 232 8.16 1.51 19.30
CA ASP A 232 8.41 1.00 17.95
C ASP A 232 8.58 -0.51 17.90
N HIS A 233 9.08 -1.15 18.97
CA HIS A 233 9.07 -2.61 19.08
C HIS A 233 7.64 -3.15 19.02
N LYS A 234 6.72 -2.54 19.79
CA LYS A 234 5.30 -2.89 19.78
C LYS A 234 4.71 -2.74 18.38
N LYS A 235 4.96 -1.62 17.70
CA LYS A 235 4.46 -1.38 16.33
C LYS A 235 4.97 -2.40 15.31
N VAL A 236 6.27 -2.71 15.32
CA VAL A 236 6.86 -3.66 14.36
C VAL A 236 6.36 -5.08 14.63
N TYR A 237 6.33 -5.51 15.90
CA TYR A 237 5.80 -6.82 16.26
C TYR A 237 4.31 -6.95 15.91
N GLU A 238 3.49 -5.96 16.26
CA GLU A 238 2.07 -5.90 15.89
C GLU A 238 1.88 -5.98 14.37
N LEU A 239 2.68 -5.25 13.59
CA LEU A 239 2.65 -5.30 12.13
C LEU A 239 2.94 -6.71 11.61
N VAL A 240 3.98 -7.38 12.13
CA VAL A 240 4.34 -8.75 11.74
C VAL A 240 3.22 -9.74 12.08
N VAL A 241 2.67 -9.69 13.28
CA VAL A 241 1.60 -10.59 13.72
C VAL A 241 0.33 -10.39 12.88
N ARG A 242 -0.12 -9.14 12.73
CA ARG A 242 -1.32 -8.83 11.95
C ARG A 242 -1.14 -9.18 10.47
N HIS A 243 0.05 -8.96 9.91
CA HIS A 243 0.41 -9.40 8.55
C HIS A 243 0.29 -10.91 8.41
N PHE A 244 0.89 -11.65 9.33
CA PHE A 244 0.82 -13.11 9.35
C PHE A 244 -0.62 -13.62 9.44
N LEU A 245 -1.42 -13.09 10.38
CA LEU A 245 -2.83 -13.46 10.52
C LEU A 245 -3.61 -13.19 9.23
N ALA A 246 -3.38 -12.04 8.59
CA ALA A 246 -4.03 -11.70 7.33
C ALA A 246 -3.63 -12.64 6.19
N CYS A 247 -2.37 -13.06 6.10
CA CYS A 247 -1.93 -14.03 5.10
C CYS A 247 -2.69 -15.36 5.19
N CYS A 248 -3.05 -15.77 6.41
CA CYS A 248 -3.80 -17.00 6.69
C CYS A 248 -5.32 -16.83 6.55
N SER A 249 -5.81 -15.64 6.21
CA SER A 249 -7.24 -15.32 6.10
C SER A 249 -7.79 -15.55 4.69
N GLN A 250 -9.10 -15.78 4.61
CA GLN A 250 -9.84 -15.67 3.35
C GLN A 250 -9.89 -14.22 2.85
N PRO A 251 -9.98 -14.00 1.52
CA PRO A 251 -10.18 -12.67 0.93
C PRO A 251 -11.33 -11.91 1.59
N ALA A 252 -11.19 -10.58 1.64
CA ALA A 252 -12.33 -9.73 1.95
C ALA A 252 -13.24 -9.68 0.72
N VAL A 253 -14.55 -9.78 0.96
CA VAL A 253 -15.56 -9.78 -0.10
C VAL A 253 -16.29 -8.45 -0.06
N GLY A 254 -16.29 -7.74 -1.18
CA GLY A 254 -17.12 -6.56 -1.39
C GLY A 254 -18.06 -6.76 -2.57
N ALA A 255 -19.16 -6.00 -2.60
CA ALA A 255 -19.96 -5.80 -3.80
C ALA A 255 -19.65 -4.42 -4.37
N GLU A 256 -19.42 -4.38 -5.68
CA GLU A 256 -19.33 -3.15 -6.45
C GLU A 256 -20.52 -3.08 -7.39
N THR A 257 -21.33 -2.04 -7.24
CA THR A 257 -22.43 -1.74 -8.16
C THR A 257 -21.97 -0.60 -9.06
N THR A 258 -22.01 -0.79 -10.37
CA THR A 258 -21.77 0.26 -11.37
C THR A 258 -23.05 0.52 -12.14
N VAL A 259 -23.43 1.78 -12.22
CA VAL A 259 -24.58 2.26 -12.98
C VAL A 259 -24.06 3.08 -14.14
N GLU A 260 -24.46 2.73 -15.36
CA GLU A 260 -24.12 3.45 -16.59
C GLU A 260 -25.38 4.13 -17.12
N VAL A 261 -25.26 5.42 -17.42
CA VAL A 261 -26.35 6.24 -17.95
C VAL A 261 -25.93 6.90 -19.25
N ASP A 262 -26.90 7.09 -20.15
CA ASP A 262 -26.77 7.86 -21.38
C ASP A 262 -27.51 9.20 -21.24
N ILE A 263 -26.86 10.29 -21.62
CA ILE A 263 -27.46 11.63 -21.71
C ILE A 263 -27.05 12.21 -23.07
N ALA A 264 -28.02 12.40 -23.97
CA ALA A 264 -27.79 12.93 -25.32
C ALA A 264 -26.74 12.13 -26.14
N GLY A 265 -26.65 10.81 -25.95
CA GLY A 265 -25.66 9.96 -26.61
C GLY A 265 -24.28 9.91 -25.93
N GLU A 266 -24.10 10.62 -24.81
CA GLU A 266 -22.89 10.58 -23.99
C GLU A 266 -23.06 9.70 -22.77
N GLN A 267 -22.02 8.91 -22.48
CA GLN A 267 -22.08 7.91 -21.41
C GLN A 267 -21.38 8.38 -20.13
N PHE A 268 -22.03 8.13 -19.01
CA PHE A 268 -21.52 8.42 -17.67
C PHE A 268 -21.66 7.19 -16.78
N ASN A 269 -20.78 7.03 -15.79
CA ASN A 269 -20.87 5.94 -14.82
C ASN A 269 -20.72 6.41 -13.38
N ALA A 270 -21.41 5.72 -12.47
CA ALA A 270 -21.22 5.86 -11.04
C ALA A 270 -20.96 4.48 -10.43
N SER A 271 -19.99 4.39 -9.52
CA SER A 271 -19.66 3.13 -8.84
C SER A 271 -19.81 3.27 -7.33
N GLY A 272 -20.61 2.38 -6.75
CA GLY A 272 -20.79 2.23 -5.31
C GLY A 272 -20.16 0.94 -4.81
N ARG A 273 -19.68 0.95 -3.57
CA ARG A 273 -19.02 -0.22 -2.95
C ARG A 273 -19.58 -0.48 -1.56
N VAL A 274 -19.83 -1.76 -1.29
CA VAL A 274 -20.25 -2.27 0.02
C VAL A 274 -19.35 -3.42 0.43
N VAL A 275 -18.81 -3.38 1.65
CA VAL A 275 -18.07 -4.52 2.20
C VAL A 275 -19.07 -5.55 2.74
N LEU A 276 -19.05 -6.77 2.17
CA LEU A 276 -19.92 -7.87 2.58
C LEU A 276 -19.29 -8.73 3.69
N ALA A 277 -17.99 -9.00 3.60
CA ALA A 277 -17.25 -9.77 4.58
C ALA A 277 -15.92 -9.09 4.96
N VAL A 278 -15.80 -8.71 6.23
CA VAL A 278 -14.71 -7.90 6.82
C VAL A 278 -13.52 -8.76 7.26
N SER A 279 -13.40 -9.99 6.74
CA SER A 279 -12.48 -11.03 7.24
C SER A 279 -11.07 -10.52 7.52
N ILE A 280 -10.47 -9.69 6.66
CA ILE A 280 -9.08 -9.19 6.84
C ILE A 280 -9.00 -7.82 7.55
N LEU A 281 -10.07 -7.01 7.49
CA LEU A 281 -9.97 -5.56 7.69
C LEU A 281 -9.89 -5.12 9.16
N LYS A 282 -10.46 -5.89 10.10
CA LYS A 282 -10.40 -5.54 11.53
C LYS A 282 -9.00 -5.72 12.12
N CYS A 283 -8.15 -6.55 11.50
CA CYS A 283 -6.78 -6.75 11.95
C CYS A 283 -5.78 -5.79 11.30
N PHE A 284 -6.16 -5.03 10.26
CA PHE A 284 -5.23 -4.18 9.50
C PHE A 284 -5.74 -2.73 9.44
N TYR A 285 -5.19 -1.86 10.30
CA TYR A 285 -5.56 -0.44 10.36
C TYR A 285 -5.43 0.30 9.02
N HIS A 286 -4.52 -0.09 8.12
CA HIS A 286 -4.33 0.60 6.84
C HIS A 286 -5.06 -0.04 5.65
N LEU A 287 -5.49 -1.31 5.74
CA LEU A 287 -6.37 -1.90 4.73
C LEU A 287 -7.82 -1.38 4.87
N LEU A 288 -8.14 -0.86 6.06
CA LEU A 288 -9.38 -0.21 6.44
C LEU A 288 -9.68 1.01 5.55
N LEU A 289 -8.74 1.95 5.40
CA LEU A 289 -8.95 3.23 4.70
C LEU A 289 -9.33 3.11 3.22
N LEU A 290 -8.93 2.03 2.54
CA LEU A 290 -9.26 1.82 1.12
C LEU A 290 -10.60 1.10 0.91
N LEU A 291 -11.27 0.63 1.96
CA LEU A 291 -12.50 -0.16 1.85
C LEU A 291 -13.62 0.23 2.82
N THR A 292 -13.37 1.03 3.86
CA THR A 292 -14.41 1.34 4.87
C THR A 292 -15.26 2.56 4.57
N SER A 293 -14.98 3.30 3.49
CA SER A 293 -15.99 4.23 2.97
C SER A 293 -16.97 3.41 2.13
N ASN A 294 -18.02 2.89 2.76
CA ASN A 294 -19.20 2.44 2.01
C ASN A 294 -19.66 3.66 1.19
N ASN A 295 -19.56 3.57 -0.12
CA ASN A 295 -20.14 4.57 -1.02
C ASN A 295 -21.40 3.92 -1.60
N LEU A 296 -22.53 4.15 -0.93
CA LEU A 296 -23.82 3.59 -1.35
C LEU A 296 -24.38 4.44 -2.47
N LEU A 297 -24.75 3.78 -3.58
CA LEU A 297 -25.53 4.43 -4.62
C LEU A 297 -27.03 4.29 -4.30
N PRO A 298 -27.87 5.29 -4.68
CA PRO A 298 -29.31 5.11 -4.81
C PRO A 298 -29.67 3.91 -5.70
N ILE A 299 -30.90 3.43 -5.59
CA ILE A 299 -31.41 2.34 -6.41
C ILE A 299 -31.74 2.87 -7.81
N PHE A 300 -31.14 2.27 -8.83
CA PHE A 300 -31.44 2.52 -10.24
C PHE A 300 -31.98 1.26 -10.90
N GLN A 301 -32.91 1.42 -11.84
CA GLN A 301 -33.44 0.34 -12.67
C GLN A 301 -33.15 0.64 -14.13
N GLN A 302 -32.84 -0.40 -14.91
CA GLN A 302 -32.63 -0.27 -16.35
C GLN A 302 -33.94 0.15 -17.03
N THR A 303 -33.84 1.11 -17.93
CA THR A 303 -34.99 1.75 -18.62
C THR A 303 -34.91 1.57 -20.12
#